data_AF-L7IT44-F1
#
_entry.id   AF-L7IT44-F1
#
_cell.length_a   1.000
_cell.length_b   1.000
_cell.length_c   1.000
_cell.angle_alpha   90.00
_cell.angle_beta   90.00
_cell.angle_gamma   90.00
#
_symmetry.space_group_name_H-M   'P 1'
#
loop_
_entity.id
_entity.type
_entity.pdbx_description
1 polymer ?
#
loop_
_entity_poly.entity_id
_entity_poly.type
_entity_poly.pdbx_seq_one_letter_code
_entity_poly.pdbx_strand_id
1 'polypeptide(L)'
;MFKPILSLLFLLLAATVSAVSSSGNRLLAVLEDVAEKEKYSKFMGDLQSRGFSITYSTPKSDSLKLSHLGERVFDHVIIFPTKSKGLGPNLTPALLLQFVKDEGNVMLALSAETAVPISIVSLLHELDIQLPADRTGLVVDHFHYDKISAAEKHDVILVKPRPVRDFHKDIFGSEKQTSQLLAVPRAIGQTLGQSPLLNPVLRAPLTAYSYDPKEQSEVVDDLFAAGEQLSLVSAVQPRNSARVTVVGSAEMLQDQWFDAEVKPSSSNKKVSTYNREFAKKLSGWTFQEYGVLRVNSVEHHLNEAGASNVSNPAIYRVKNDVTYTISLSEYKPETQSWGPFTVPDGDEIQLEFSMLSPFHRLGLKPTTSTESDATKYSVSFTLPDQHGIFNFRVNYKRPFLTYIDSKDQVSVRHMAHDEWPRSFVISGAWPWITGIGATITGFLAFCLVFMFSAPTGKATVTKKTQ
;
A
#
# COMPACT_ATOMS: atom_id res chain seq x y z
N MET A 1 -36.60 20.30 -20.47
CA MET A 1 -35.36 20.97 -20.95
C MET A 1 -34.35 21.32 -19.84
N PHE A 2 -34.71 21.33 -18.55
CA PHE A 2 -33.80 21.67 -17.44
C PHE A 2 -32.85 20.56 -16.95
N LYS A 3 -33.18 19.28 -17.14
CA LYS A 3 -32.35 18.13 -16.72
C LYS A 3 -30.94 18.06 -17.36
N PRO A 4 -30.76 18.27 -18.67
CA PRO A 4 -29.43 18.20 -19.28
C PRO A 4 -28.53 19.37 -18.85
N ILE A 5 -29.10 20.55 -18.59
CA ILE A 5 -28.35 21.74 -18.14
C ILE A 5 -27.85 21.54 -16.71
N LEU A 6 -28.68 20.95 -15.83
CA LEU A 6 -28.27 20.63 -14.46
C LEU A 6 -27.17 19.55 -14.43
N SER A 7 -27.28 18.50 -15.27
CA SER A 7 -26.20 17.51 -15.43
C SER A 7 -24.92 18.12 -15.98
N LEU A 8 -25.00 19.05 -16.94
CA LEU A 8 -23.84 19.75 -17.48
C LEU A 8 -23.19 20.64 -16.43
N LEU A 9 -23.99 21.31 -15.59
CA LEU A 9 -23.52 22.13 -14.48
C LEU A 9 -22.84 21.28 -13.40
N PHE A 10 -23.39 20.11 -13.07
CA PHE A 10 -22.76 19.14 -12.17
C PHE A 10 -21.44 18.58 -12.73
N LEU A 11 -21.36 18.33 -14.04
CA LEU A 11 -20.12 17.93 -14.72
C LEU A 11 -19.07 19.05 -14.73
N LEU A 12 -19.49 20.30 -14.93
CA LEU A 12 -18.62 21.47 -14.86
C LEU A 12 -18.12 21.74 -13.42
N LEU A 13 -18.98 21.56 -12.41
CA LEU A 13 -18.60 21.67 -10.99
C LEU A 13 -17.66 20.53 -10.57
N ALA A 14 -17.89 19.30 -11.04
CA ALA A 14 -17.01 18.16 -10.79
C ALA A 14 -15.64 18.34 -11.47
N ALA A 15 -15.58 18.94 -12.67
CA ALA A 15 -14.34 19.23 -13.38
C ALA A 15 -13.49 20.34 -12.71
N THR A 16 -14.10 21.18 -11.86
CA THR A 16 -13.38 22.21 -11.10
C THR A 16 -12.79 21.72 -9.77
N VAL A 17 -13.05 20.49 -9.36
CA VAL A 17 -12.41 19.89 -8.18
C VAL A 17 -11.06 19.32 -8.59
N SER A 18 -10.07 20.21 -8.76
CA SER A 18 -8.67 19.78 -8.76
C SER A 18 -8.28 19.47 -7.32
N ALA A 19 -8.39 18.20 -6.94
CA ALA A 19 -7.96 17.76 -5.62
C ALA A 19 -6.43 17.72 -5.59
N VAL A 20 -5.83 18.65 -4.84
CA VAL A 20 -4.37 18.77 -4.64
C VAL A 20 -3.77 17.47 -4.10
N SER A 21 -4.47 16.88 -3.13
CA SER A 21 -4.20 15.57 -2.58
C SER A 21 -5.31 14.63 -3.00
N SER A 22 -4.97 13.35 -3.17
CA SER A 22 -5.94 12.30 -3.48
C SER A 22 -7.04 12.14 -2.44
N SER A 23 -6.88 12.70 -1.24
CA SER A 23 -7.86 12.64 -0.15
C SER A 23 -8.41 14.01 0.29
N GLY A 24 -8.26 15.07 -0.51
CA GLY A 24 -8.77 16.43 -0.23
C GLY A 24 -7.73 17.41 0.29
N ASN A 25 -8.10 18.70 0.46
CA ASN A 25 -7.16 19.79 0.75
C ASN A 25 -7.45 20.57 2.05
N ARG A 26 -8.48 20.20 2.82
CA ARG A 26 -8.84 20.89 4.06
C ARG A 26 -7.95 20.41 5.21
N LEU A 27 -7.13 21.29 5.74
CA LEU A 27 -6.14 20.96 6.77
C LEU A 27 -6.41 21.72 8.06
N LEU A 28 -6.47 21.00 9.17
CA LEU A 28 -6.53 21.57 10.52
C LEU A 28 -5.13 21.58 11.13
N ALA A 29 -4.67 22.75 11.58
CA ALA A 29 -3.43 22.89 12.34
C ALA A 29 -3.76 23.24 13.80
N VAL A 30 -3.45 22.31 14.71
CA VAL A 30 -3.66 22.47 16.15
C VAL A 30 -2.36 22.94 16.81
N LEU A 31 -2.40 24.12 17.42
CA LEU A 31 -1.28 24.76 18.12
C LEU A 31 -1.71 25.09 19.56
N GLU A 32 -0.79 25.11 20.53
CA GLU A 32 -1.12 25.58 21.89
C GLU A 32 -1.61 27.03 21.87
N ASP A 33 -0.87 27.89 21.16
CA ASP A 33 -1.24 29.26 20.86
C ASP A 33 -1.10 29.50 19.36
N VAL A 34 -2.11 30.13 18.75
CA VAL A 34 -2.12 30.49 17.33
C VAL A 34 -0.94 31.40 16.96
N ALA A 35 -0.42 32.18 17.92
CA ALA A 35 0.79 32.99 17.72
C ALA A 35 2.02 32.14 17.35
N GLU A 36 2.10 30.87 17.77
CA GLU A 36 3.24 30.00 17.47
C GLU A 36 3.34 29.62 15.99
N LYS A 37 2.31 29.89 15.18
CA LYS A 37 2.35 29.67 13.74
C LYS A 37 3.51 30.40 13.05
N GLU A 38 4.00 31.50 13.63
CA GLU A 38 5.13 32.26 13.11
C GLU A 38 6.43 31.43 13.11
N LYS A 39 6.59 30.50 14.05
CA LYS A 39 7.76 29.59 14.09
C LYS A 39 7.79 28.62 12.91
N TYR A 40 6.63 28.36 12.30
CA TYR A 40 6.41 27.37 11.24
C TYR A 40 5.99 28.02 9.92
N SER A 41 6.26 29.32 9.73
CA SER A 41 5.67 30.10 8.64
C SER A 41 6.08 29.56 7.26
N LYS A 42 7.31 29.09 7.08
CA LYS A 42 7.77 28.48 5.83
C LYS A 42 7.15 27.10 5.62
N PHE A 43 7.02 26.28 6.65
CA PHE A 43 6.40 24.96 6.55
C PHE A 43 4.92 25.07 6.17
N MET A 44 4.19 25.97 6.84
CA MET A 44 2.79 26.27 6.54
C MET A 44 2.65 26.94 5.18
N GLY A 45 3.55 27.85 4.82
CA GLY A 45 3.58 28.49 3.51
C GLY A 45 3.85 27.49 2.38
N ASP A 46 4.73 26.51 2.59
CA ASP A 46 4.96 25.41 1.65
C ASP A 46 3.68 24.60 1.45
N LEU A 47 2.93 24.28 2.50
CA LEU A 47 1.62 23.61 2.40
C LEU A 47 0.58 24.46 1.66
N GLN A 48 0.47 25.75 1.99
CA GLN A 48 -0.45 26.66 1.29
C GLN A 48 -0.10 26.80 -0.19
N SER A 49 1.18 26.87 -0.53
CA SER A 49 1.66 26.95 -1.92
C SER A 49 1.33 25.71 -2.73
N ARG A 50 1.20 24.54 -2.08
CA ARG A 50 0.71 23.31 -2.70
C ARG A 50 -0.82 23.29 -2.85
N GLY A 51 -1.55 24.18 -2.17
CA GLY A 51 -3.00 24.36 -2.31
C GLY A 51 -3.85 23.82 -1.14
N PHE A 52 -3.24 23.58 0.02
CA PHE A 52 -3.96 23.22 1.24
C PHE A 52 -4.65 24.44 1.87
N SER A 53 -5.90 24.28 2.28
CA SER A 53 -6.67 25.27 3.04
C SER A 53 -6.48 25.04 4.54
N ILE A 54 -5.59 25.82 5.16
CA ILE A 54 -5.19 25.65 6.56
C ILE A 54 -6.12 26.43 7.50
N THR A 55 -6.75 25.72 8.44
CA THR A 55 -7.50 26.29 9.56
C THR A 55 -6.69 26.11 10.84
N TYR A 56 -6.41 27.21 11.54
CA TYR A 56 -5.69 27.17 12.82
C TYR A 56 -6.67 27.10 13.98
N SER A 57 -6.42 26.22 14.94
CA SER A 57 -7.22 26.10 16.17
C SER A 57 -6.33 25.79 17.37
N THR A 58 -6.84 26.07 18.56
CA THR A 58 -6.28 25.56 19.81
C THR A 58 -6.99 24.27 20.23
N PRO A 59 -6.35 23.39 21.02
CA PRO A 59 -6.95 22.11 21.42
C PRO A 59 -8.27 22.27 22.18
N LYS A 60 -8.39 23.31 23.01
CA LYS A 60 -9.54 23.55 23.88
C LYS A 60 -10.64 24.41 23.24
N SER A 61 -10.59 24.65 21.93
CA SER A 61 -11.62 25.43 21.25
C SER A 61 -12.94 24.65 21.16
N ASP A 62 -14.05 25.28 21.59
CA ASP A 62 -15.40 24.69 21.52
C ASP A 62 -15.90 24.53 20.07
N SER A 63 -15.38 25.34 19.14
CA SER A 63 -15.73 25.27 17.72
C SER A 63 -15.09 24.08 17.00
N LEU A 64 -14.10 23.44 17.62
CA LEU A 64 -13.30 22.39 17.00
C LEU A 64 -14.10 21.09 16.88
N LYS A 65 -14.31 20.60 15.66
CA LYS A 65 -14.92 19.29 15.39
C LYS A 65 -14.21 18.63 14.22
N LEU A 66 -13.73 17.41 14.40
CA LEU A 66 -13.09 16.63 13.32
C LEU A 66 -14.13 16.12 12.31
N SER A 67 -15.31 15.78 12.80
CA SER A 67 -16.44 15.33 12.01
C SER A 67 -17.74 16.00 12.47
N HIS A 68 -18.69 16.13 11.55
CA HIS A 68 -20.01 16.68 11.80
C HIS A 68 -21.04 15.85 11.04
N LEU A 69 -22.05 15.33 11.74
CA LEU A 69 -23.12 14.48 11.16
C LEU A 69 -22.60 13.27 10.37
N GLY A 70 -21.48 12.68 10.80
CA GLY A 70 -20.89 11.50 10.15
C GLY A 70 -19.95 11.80 8.99
N GLU A 71 -19.77 13.07 8.61
CA GLU A 71 -18.80 13.47 7.59
C GLU A 71 -17.60 14.18 8.20
N ARG A 72 -16.43 14.00 7.58
CA ARG A 72 -15.19 14.69 7.98
C ARG A 72 -15.23 16.16 7.60
N VAL A 73 -15.00 17.03 8.57
CA VAL A 73 -14.88 18.49 8.35
C VAL A 73 -13.51 18.84 7.77
N PHE A 74 -12.49 18.08 8.15
CA PHE A 74 -11.12 18.22 7.67
C PHE A 74 -10.65 16.92 7.02
N ASP A 75 -9.79 17.03 6.03
CA ASP A 75 -9.21 15.87 5.35
C ASP A 75 -7.93 15.43 6.05
N HIS A 76 -7.19 16.40 6.59
CA HIS A 76 -5.90 16.24 7.22
C HIS A 76 -5.82 17.03 8.54
N VAL A 77 -5.08 16.50 9.52
CA VAL A 77 -4.85 17.15 10.82
C VAL A 77 -3.36 17.17 11.13
N ILE A 78 -2.85 18.32 11.55
CA ILE A 78 -1.52 18.48 12.15
C ILE A 78 -1.70 18.87 13.61
N ILE A 79 -1.05 18.15 14.52
CA ILE A 79 -1.02 18.48 15.95
C ILE A 79 0.41 18.81 16.33
N PHE A 80 0.66 20.07 16.69
CA PHE A 80 1.94 20.54 17.22
C PHE A 80 2.05 20.27 18.72
N PRO A 81 3.26 20.36 19.30
CA PRO A 81 3.45 20.20 20.74
C PRO A 81 2.57 21.17 21.52
N THR A 82 2.00 20.67 22.61
CA THR A 82 1.10 21.43 23.48
C THR A 82 1.58 21.31 24.92
N LYS A 83 1.48 22.42 25.67
CA LYS A 83 1.86 22.47 27.09
C LYS A 83 0.74 21.97 27.99
N SER A 84 -0.47 21.92 27.45
CA SER A 84 -1.64 21.41 28.16
C SER A 84 -1.54 19.90 28.44
N LYS A 85 -2.01 19.47 29.61
CA LYS A 85 -2.00 18.04 30.00
C LYS A 85 -2.86 17.13 29.08
N GLY A 86 -3.79 17.72 28.33
CA GLY A 86 -4.69 17.03 27.42
C GLY A 86 -5.32 17.98 26.39
N LEU A 87 -5.74 17.42 25.25
CA LEU A 87 -6.17 18.17 24.07
C LEU A 87 -7.66 18.58 24.04
N GLY A 88 -8.38 18.49 25.16
CA GLY A 88 -9.81 18.82 25.23
C GLY A 88 -10.74 17.71 24.73
N PRO A 89 -12.07 17.92 24.79
CA PRO A 89 -13.07 16.88 24.51
C PRO A 89 -13.22 16.52 23.03
N ASN A 90 -12.77 17.40 22.13
CA ASN A 90 -12.93 17.23 20.68
C ASN A 90 -11.74 16.52 20.00
N LEU A 91 -10.65 16.31 20.75
CA LEU A 91 -9.41 15.65 20.28
C LEU A 91 -9.04 14.48 21.21
N THR A 92 -10.02 13.65 21.54
CA THR A 92 -9.78 12.42 22.33
C THR A 92 -9.08 11.36 21.47
N PRO A 93 -8.36 10.39 22.08
CA PRO A 93 -7.73 9.30 21.35
C PRO A 93 -8.73 8.55 20.46
N ALA A 94 -9.94 8.29 20.97
CA ALA A 94 -11.00 7.60 20.26
C ALA A 94 -11.47 8.38 19.02
N LEU A 95 -11.64 9.71 19.12
CA LEU A 95 -12.03 10.56 17.99
C LEU A 95 -10.94 10.64 16.92
N LEU A 96 -9.67 10.74 17.33
CA LEU A 96 -8.53 10.74 16.40
C LEU A 96 -8.39 9.38 15.69
N LEU A 97 -8.55 8.27 16.41
CA LEU A 97 -8.53 6.94 15.81
C LEU A 97 -9.72 6.75 14.85
N GLN A 98 -10.90 7.25 15.21
CA GLN A 98 -12.06 7.21 14.32
C GLN A 98 -11.83 8.06 13.06
N PHE A 99 -11.24 9.25 13.21
CA PHE A 99 -10.85 10.09 12.08
C PHE A 99 -9.91 9.35 11.10
N VAL A 100 -8.95 8.59 11.62
CA VAL A 100 -8.05 7.75 10.80
C VAL A 100 -8.78 6.58 10.14
N LYS A 101 -9.74 5.95 10.83
CA LYS A 101 -10.60 4.91 10.23
C LYS A 101 -11.46 5.45 9.09
N ASP A 102 -11.89 6.70 9.20
CA ASP A 102 -12.66 7.43 8.19
C ASP A 102 -11.76 8.03 7.08
N GLU A 103 -10.54 7.50 6.90
CA GLU A 103 -9.55 7.89 5.87
C GLU A 103 -8.97 9.31 6.06
N GLY A 104 -9.02 9.83 7.29
CA GLY A 104 -8.32 11.04 7.70
C GLY A 104 -6.84 10.81 7.93
N ASN A 105 -6.00 11.75 7.49
CA ASN A 105 -4.55 11.67 7.71
C ASN A 105 -4.13 12.57 8.86
N VAL A 106 -3.17 12.10 9.67
CA VAL A 106 -2.75 12.79 10.89
C VAL A 106 -1.23 12.93 10.91
N MET A 107 -0.73 14.13 11.15
CA MET A 107 0.68 14.41 11.43
C MET A 107 0.82 14.90 12.87
N LEU A 108 1.49 14.13 13.71
CA LEU A 108 1.77 14.48 15.10
C LEU A 108 3.22 14.97 15.17
N ALA A 109 3.43 16.17 15.69
CA ALA A 109 4.76 16.70 15.98
C ALA A 109 4.95 16.75 17.50
N LEU A 110 6.01 16.11 17.98
CA LEU A 110 6.40 16.02 19.38
C LEU A 110 7.64 16.87 19.64
N SER A 111 7.90 17.23 20.88
CA SER A 111 9.13 17.94 21.28
C SER A 111 9.48 17.56 22.70
N ALA A 112 10.77 17.27 22.94
CA ALA A 112 11.26 16.94 24.27
C ALA A 112 11.23 18.14 25.24
N GLU A 113 10.95 19.37 24.77
CA GLU A 113 10.78 20.55 25.64
C GLU A 113 9.53 20.45 26.52
N THR A 114 8.52 19.71 26.08
CA THR A 114 7.21 19.64 26.74
C THR A 114 6.75 18.20 26.83
N ALA A 115 6.30 17.78 28.02
CA ALA A 115 5.77 16.43 28.20
C ALA A 115 4.54 16.20 27.31
N VAL A 116 4.56 15.13 26.51
CA VAL A 116 3.49 14.80 25.56
C VAL A 116 2.16 14.61 26.30
N PRO A 117 1.05 15.22 25.84
CA PRO A 117 -0.26 15.07 26.48
C PRO A 117 -0.71 13.61 26.56
N ILE A 118 -1.39 13.24 27.64
CA ILE A 118 -1.80 11.84 27.88
C ILE A 118 -2.70 11.32 26.75
N SER A 119 -3.55 12.18 26.17
CA SER A 119 -4.38 11.81 25.02
C SER A 119 -3.56 11.39 23.79
N ILE A 120 -2.42 12.04 23.55
CA ILE A 120 -1.53 11.65 22.45
C ILE A 120 -0.80 10.35 22.80
N VAL A 121 -0.31 10.20 24.03
CA VAL A 121 0.32 8.95 24.48
C VAL A 121 -0.63 7.76 24.33
N SER A 122 -1.89 7.90 24.75
CA SER A 122 -2.90 6.85 24.59
C SER A 122 -3.17 6.53 23.11
N LEU A 123 -3.24 7.54 22.24
CA LEU A 123 -3.39 7.30 20.79
C LEU A 123 -2.17 6.56 20.22
N LEU A 124 -0.95 6.93 20.61
CA LEU A 124 0.26 6.26 20.15
C LEU A 124 0.31 4.81 20.61
N HIS A 125 -0.12 4.51 21.84
CA HIS A 125 -0.24 3.13 22.32
C HIS A 125 -1.27 2.31 21.51
N GLU A 126 -2.42 2.89 21.12
CA GLU A 126 -3.38 2.24 20.21
C GLU A 126 -2.78 1.93 18.83
N LEU A 127 -1.78 2.71 18.42
CA LEU A 127 -1.02 2.51 17.18
C LEU A 127 0.24 1.65 17.38
N ASP A 128 0.47 1.09 18.58
CA ASP A 128 1.64 0.28 18.94
C ASP A 128 2.97 1.05 18.82
N ILE A 129 2.94 2.35 19.16
CA ILE A 129 4.10 3.25 19.28
C ILE A 129 4.26 3.61 20.75
N GLN A 130 5.42 3.33 21.32
CA GLN A 130 5.72 3.59 22.72
C GLN A 130 6.61 4.82 22.90
N LEU A 131 6.29 5.59 23.93
CA LEU A 131 7.09 6.70 24.44
C LEU A 131 7.61 6.34 25.84
N PRO A 132 8.70 6.97 26.30
CA PRO A 132 9.18 6.77 27.66
C PRO A 132 8.19 7.32 28.69
N ALA A 133 8.32 6.82 29.93
CA ALA A 133 7.38 7.10 31.02
C ALA A 133 7.31 8.59 31.42
N ASP A 134 8.41 9.31 31.26
CA ASP A 134 8.53 10.77 31.46
C ASP A 134 7.76 11.58 30.40
N ARG A 135 7.46 10.97 29.24
CA ARG A 135 6.80 11.55 28.07
C ARG A 135 7.59 12.69 27.42
N THR A 136 8.88 12.81 27.73
CA THR A 136 9.79 13.78 27.12
C THR A 136 10.89 13.08 26.34
N GLY A 137 11.52 12.04 26.89
CA GLY A 137 12.30 11.08 26.13
C GLY A 137 13.37 11.67 25.23
N LEU A 138 14.13 12.65 25.75
CA LEU A 138 15.09 13.42 24.95
C LEU A 138 16.15 12.48 24.39
N VAL A 139 16.29 12.46 23.08
CA VAL A 139 17.36 11.70 22.43
C VAL A 139 18.63 12.55 22.38
N VAL A 140 19.73 11.99 22.82
CA VAL A 140 21.06 12.61 22.82
C VAL A 140 22.03 11.70 22.06
N ASP A 141 22.97 12.30 21.33
CA ASP A 141 24.06 11.57 20.69
C ASP A 141 25.38 12.33 20.80
N HIS A 142 26.36 11.77 21.49
CA HIS A 142 27.68 12.36 21.67
C HIS A 142 28.60 12.22 20.43
N PHE A 143 28.19 11.46 19.42
CA PHE A 143 28.97 11.21 18.21
C PHE A 143 28.38 11.82 16.96
N HIS A 144 27.07 12.07 16.88
CA HIS A 144 26.41 12.66 15.70
C HIS A 144 25.55 13.87 16.07
N TYR A 145 26.17 14.92 16.58
CA TYR A 145 25.49 16.16 16.96
C TYR A 145 25.99 17.38 16.17
N ASP A 146 25.23 18.48 16.24
CA ASP A 146 25.66 19.78 15.74
C ASP A 146 26.52 20.55 16.75
N LYS A 147 27.78 20.83 16.37
CA LYS A 147 28.71 21.61 17.18
C LYS A 147 28.36 23.09 17.29
N ILE A 148 27.49 23.63 16.43
CA ILE A 148 27.10 25.05 16.47
C ILE A 148 25.98 25.23 17.51
N SER A 149 24.87 24.50 17.37
CA SER A 149 23.72 24.69 18.24
C SER A 149 23.75 23.86 19.54
N ALA A 150 24.49 22.76 19.57
CA ALA A 150 24.43 21.76 20.65
C ALA A 150 25.82 21.32 21.15
N ALA A 151 26.75 22.28 21.29
CA ALA A 151 28.13 22.02 21.70
C ALA A 151 28.29 21.36 23.08
N GLU A 152 27.35 21.60 23.99
CA GLU A 152 27.41 21.07 25.36
C GLU A 152 26.36 19.96 25.58
N LYS A 153 25.12 20.22 25.18
CA LYS A 153 23.98 19.35 25.47
C LYS A 153 23.82 18.16 24.51
N HIS A 154 24.40 18.27 23.30
CA HIS A 154 24.31 17.22 22.28
C HIS A 154 22.87 16.79 21.93
N ASP A 155 21.90 17.70 22.09
CA ASP A 155 20.46 17.52 21.91
C ASP A 155 19.97 17.86 20.50
N VAL A 156 20.89 18.14 19.57
CA VAL A 156 20.60 18.33 18.14
C VAL A 156 21.32 17.26 17.36
N ILE A 157 20.57 16.22 16.99
CA ILE A 157 21.11 15.03 16.35
C ILE A 157 21.16 15.27 14.84
N LEU A 158 22.28 14.92 14.23
CA LEU A 158 22.49 15.00 12.79
C LEU A 158 22.35 13.61 12.17
N VAL A 159 21.28 13.43 11.40
CA VAL A 159 20.93 12.12 10.82
C VAL A 159 20.88 12.22 9.31
N LYS A 160 21.30 11.14 8.64
CA LYS A 160 21.09 10.96 7.21
C LYS A 160 19.89 10.03 7.02
N PRO A 161 18.84 10.45 6.30
CA PRO A 161 17.74 9.54 5.98
C PRO A 161 18.28 8.37 5.16
N ARG A 162 17.91 7.15 5.54
CA ARG A 162 18.27 5.89 4.87
C ARG A 162 16.99 5.09 4.61
N PRO A 163 16.90 4.33 3.51
CA PRO A 163 15.77 3.44 3.34
C PRO A 163 15.84 2.36 4.41
N VAL A 164 14.70 2.00 4.99
CA VAL A 164 14.62 0.96 6.03
C VAL A 164 14.96 -0.43 5.48
N ARG A 165 14.70 -0.62 4.19
CA ARG A 165 14.90 -1.87 3.47
C ARG A 165 15.36 -1.55 2.06
N ASP A 166 16.27 -2.36 1.57
CA ASP A 166 16.73 -2.34 0.19
C ASP A 166 15.55 -2.62 -0.77
N PHE A 167 15.59 -2.10 -2.00
CA PHE A 167 14.60 -2.33 -3.08
C PHE A 167 13.21 -1.70 -2.88
N HIS A 168 13.04 -0.79 -1.91
CA HIS A 168 11.83 0.00 -1.77
C HIS A 168 11.94 1.36 -2.48
N LYS A 169 10.80 1.87 -2.96
CA LYS A 169 10.75 3.22 -3.54
C LYS A 169 11.14 4.25 -2.49
N ASP A 170 12.26 4.92 -2.74
CA ASP A 170 12.75 5.97 -1.87
C ASP A 170 12.01 7.30 -2.10
N ILE A 171 11.03 7.57 -1.24
CA ILE A 171 10.28 8.82 -1.24
C ILE A 171 11.07 9.94 -0.54
N PHE A 172 11.85 9.60 0.48
CA PHE A 172 12.44 10.58 1.40
C PHE A 172 13.85 11.06 0.97
N GLY A 173 14.45 10.45 -0.06
CA GLY A 173 15.66 10.92 -0.74
C GLY A 173 16.97 10.39 -0.17
N SER A 174 16.98 9.19 0.37
CA SER A 174 18.15 8.49 0.91
C SER A 174 19.23 8.03 -0.08
N GLU A 175 18.89 7.70 -1.34
CA GLU A 175 19.81 6.93 -2.19
C GLU A 175 20.66 7.79 -3.15
N LYS A 176 20.14 8.95 -3.59
CA LYS A 176 20.82 9.78 -4.62
C LYS A 176 21.59 10.98 -4.06
N GLN A 177 21.55 11.24 -2.75
CA GLN A 177 22.12 12.45 -2.14
C GLN A 177 22.85 12.13 -0.82
N THR A 178 24.03 11.50 -0.92
CA THR A 178 24.94 11.17 0.20
C THR A 178 25.42 12.36 1.05
N SER A 179 25.13 13.60 0.62
CA SER A 179 25.52 14.87 1.23
C SER A 179 24.45 15.54 2.11
N GLN A 180 23.22 15.03 2.14
CA GLN A 180 22.12 15.70 2.85
C GLN A 180 22.03 15.26 4.32
N LEU A 181 22.23 16.21 5.22
CA LEU A 181 22.07 16.03 6.66
C LEU A 181 20.77 16.66 7.15
N LEU A 182 20.03 15.91 7.97
CA LEU A 182 18.90 16.42 8.73
C LEU A 182 19.38 16.81 10.13
N ALA A 183 19.00 18.00 10.56
CA ALA A 183 19.07 18.38 11.96
C ALA A 183 17.77 17.97 12.64
N VAL A 184 17.84 17.20 13.71
CA VAL A 184 16.70 16.77 14.52
C VAL A 184 16.89 17.30 15.94
N PRO A 185 16.44 18.53 16.23
CA PRO A 185 16.61 19.18 17.53
C PRO A 185 15.62 18.62 18.54
N ARG A 186 16.07 18.33 19.76
CA ARG A 186 15.22 18.02 20.92
C ARG A 186 14.17 16.95 20.62
N ALA A 187 14.63 15.90 19.95
CA ALA A 187 13.78 14.83 19.49
C ALA A 187 13.32 13.94 20.65
N ILE A 188 12.07 13.49 20.58
CA ILE A 188 11.56 12.36 21.37
C ILE A 188 11.80 11.08 20.57
N GLY A 189 12.48 10.12 21.19
CA GLY A 189 12.73 8.81 20.61
C GLY A 189 11.54 7.89 20.82
N GLN A 190 11.00 7.33 19.74
CA GLN A 190 9.88 6.41 19.77
C GLN A 190 10.38 4.98 19.60
N THR A 191 9.85 4.02 20.37
CA THR A 191 9.97 2.61 20.03
C THR A 191 8.72 2.12 19.33
N LEU A 192 8.90 1.22 18.37
CA LEU A 192 7.81 0.67 17.56
C LEU A 192 7.59 -0.79 17.95
N GLY A 193 6.33 -1.18 18.11
CA GLY A 193 5.98 -2.58 18.29
C GLY A 193 6.10 -3.41 17.02
N GLN A 194 5.57 -4.63 17.05
CA GLN A 194 5.78 -5.64 16.01
C GLN A 194 4.74 -5.61 14.88
N SER A 195 3.88 -4.59 14.87
CA SER A 195 2.85 -4.43 13.84
C SER A 195 3.47 -4.23 12.44
N PRO A 196 3.06 -4.98 11.41
CA PRO A 196 3.55 -4.80 10.04
C PRO A 196 3.05 -3.51 9.37
N LEU A 197 2.14 -2.79 10.01
CA LEU A 197 1.58 -1.52 9.55
C LEU A 197 2.47 -0.32 9.94
N LEU A 198 3.41 -0.55 10.88
CA LEU A 198 4.37 0.44 11.35
C LEU A 198 5.64 0.39 10.53
N ASN A 199 6.11 1.56 10.10
CA ASN A 199 7.35 1.70 9.39
C ASN A 199 8.13 2.90 9.95
N PRO A 200 9.39 2.73 10.38
CA PRO A 200 10.23 3.86 10.75
C PRO A 200 10.58 4.66 9.48
N VAL A 201 10.49 5.98 9.51
CA VAL A 201 10.94 6.84 8.39
C VAL A 201 12.38 7.30 8.63
N LEU A 202 12.69 7.64 9.88
CA LEU A 202 14.01 8.11 10.29
C LEU A 202 14.35 7.48 11.63
N ARG A 203 15.43 6.68 11.67
CA ARG A 203 15.96 6.08 12.90
C ARG A 203 17.06 6.95 13.49
N ALA A 204 17.22 6.90 14.81
CA ALA A 204 18.35 7.51 15.48
C ALA A 204 19.65 6.76 15.12
N PRO A 205 20.82 7.43 15.19
CA PRO A 205 22.12 6.77 15.02
C PRO A 205 22.35 5.66 16.06
N LEU A 206 23.23 4.71 15.73
CA LEU A 206 23.59 3.58 16.60
C LEU A 206 24.13 3.99 17.99
N THR A 207 24.68 5.20 18.13
CA THR A 207 25.26 5.74 19.36
C THR A 207 24.32 6.63 20.16
N ALA A 208 23.12 6.89 19.65
CA ALA A 208 22.14 7.73 20.33
C ALA A 208 21.41 6.97 21.44
N TYR A 209 20.92 7.66 22.46
CA TYR A 209 20.08 7.05 23.50
C TYR A 209 19.02 8.04 23.99
N SER A 210 17.90 7.51 24.49
CA SER A 210 16.84 8.29 25.12
C SER A 210 17.18 8.53 26.58
N TYR A 211 17.00 9.76 27.04
CA TYR A 211 17.47 10.22 28.34
C TYR A 211 16.51 11.27 28.92
N ASP A 212 16.25 11.22 30.24
CA ASP A 212 15.53 12.29 30.96
C ASP A 212 16.56 13.25 31.59
N PRO A 213 16.61 14.53 31.18
CA PRO A 213 17.46 15.56 31.78
C PRO A 213 17.35 15.71 33.30
N LYS A 214 16.24 15.28 33.91
CA LYS A 214 16.06 15.33 35.37
C LYS A 214 16.86 14.25 36.10
N GLU A 215 17.22 13.17 35.43
CA GLU A 215 17.94 12.04 36.01
C GLU A 215 19.47 12.17 35.86
N GLN A 216 19.99 13.34 35.42
CA GLN A 216 21.42 13.55 35.13
C GLN A 216 22.37 13.30 36.30
N SER A 217 21.86 13.44 37.52
CA SER A 217 22.63 13.29 38.75
C SER A 217 22.77 11.84 39.20
N GLU A 218 22.03 10.91 38.60
CA GLU A 218 22.03 9.50 38.97
C GLU A 218 22.69 8.67 37.85
N VAL A 219 23.32 7.54 38.22
CA VAL A 219 23.80 6.58 37.21
C VAL A 219 22.55 6.03 36.52
N VAL A 220 22.41 6.31 35.22
CA VAL A 220 21.27 5.84 34.42
C VAL A 220 21.47 4.35 34.17
N ASP A 221 20.93 3.51 35.07
CA ASP A 221 21.04 2.05 34.97
C ASP A 221 20.00 1.43 34.02
N ASP A 222 18.89 2.12 33.73
CA ASP A 222 17.84 1.64 32.82
C ASP A 222 17.46 2.70 31.78
N LEU A 223 17.82 2.46 30.52
CA LEU A 223 17.49 3.31 29.38
C LEU A 223 16.20 2.82 28.74
N PHE A 224 15.26 3.73 28.47
CA PHE A 224 14.05 3.40 27.70
C PHE A 224 14.38 2.69 26.37
N ALA A 225 15.36 3.23 25.64
CA ALA A 225 15.90 2.63 24.43
C ALA A 225 17.18 3.36 23.97
N ALA A 226 18.00 2.66 23.18
CA ALA A 226 19.25 3.15 22.61
C ALA A 226 19.52 2.63 21.18
N GLY A 227 20.25 3.41 20.39
CA GLY A 227 20.64 3.10 19.02
C GLY A 227 19.48 3.13 18.03
N GLU A 228 19.57 2.30 16.99
CA GLU A 228 18.62 2.27 15.88
C GLU A 228 17.22 1.73 16.24
N GLN A 229 17.00 1.26 17.47
CA GLN A 229 15.65 0.91 17.94
C GLN A 229 14.79 2.17 18.19
N LEU A 230 15.44 3.33 18.38
CA LEU A 230 14.77 4.62 18.48
C LEU A 230 14.42 5.14 17.09
N SER A 231 13.14 5.37 16.85
CA SER A 231 12.62 6.04 15.68
C SER A 231 12.39 7.52 16.00
N LEU A 232 13.01 8.41 15.22
CA LEU A 232 12.83 9.86 15.30
C LEU A 232 11.62 10.32 14.49
N VAL A 233 11.33 9.62 13.40
CA VAL A 233 10.10 9.81 12.61
C VAL A 233 9.52 8.44 12.29
N SER A 234 8.22 8.27 12.54
CA SER A 234 7.52 7.01 12.37
C SER A 234 6.26 7.19 11.55
N ALA A 235 5.90 6.17 10.79
CA ALA A 235 4.75 6.16 9.90
C ALA A 235 3.88 4.94 10.19
N VAL A 236 2.57 5.16 10.23
CA VAL A 236 1.55 4.13 10.35
C VAL A 236 0.66 4.20 9.13
N GLN A 237 0.46 3.06 8.49
CA GLN A 237 -0.50 2.92 7.40
C GLN A 237 -1.47 1.77 7.72
N PRO A 238 -2.68 2.07 8.22
CA PRO A 238 -3.70 1.06 8.44
C PRO A 238 -4.22 0.45 7.14
N ARG A 239 -5.12 -0.53 7.24
CA ARG A 239 -5.62 -1.30 6.09
C ARG A 239 -6.42 -0.47 5.07
N ASN A 240 -6.99 0.65 5.51
CA ASN A 240 -7.68 1.63 4.64
C ASN A 240 -6.71 2.61 3.98
N SER A 241 -5.39 2.44 4.15
CA SER A 241 -4.35 3.32 3.60
C SER A 241 -4.41 4.78 4.04
N ALA A 242 -5.14 5.11 5.12
CA ALA A 242 -4.94 6.36 5.85
C ALA A 242 -3.50 6.45 6.36
N ARG A 243 -2.98 7.66 6.58
CA ARG A 243 -1.57 7.87 6.94
C ARG A 243 -1.46 8.65 8.23
N VAL A 244 -0.73 8.08 9.17
CA VAL A 244 -0.36 8.75 10.42
C VAL A 244 1.15 8.85 10.48
N THR A 245 1.65 10.06 10.65
CA THR A 245 3.09 10.31 10.82
C THR A 245 3.33 10.90 12.19
N VAL A 246 4.31 10.37 12.91
CA VAL A 246 4.74 10.88 14.21
C VAL A 246 6.16 11.38 14.08
N VAL A 247 6.32 12.70 14.17
CA VAL A 247 7.58 13.41 14.10
C VAL A 247 8.05 13.68 15.52
N GLY A 248 9.16 13.08 15.92
CA GLY A 248 9.71 13.20 17.27
C GLY A 248 10.26 14.59 17.60
N SER A 249 10.45 15.46 16.60
CA SER A 249 10.93 16.83 16.77
C SER A 249 10.06 17.80 15.98
N ALA A 250 9.33 18.67 16.66
CA ALA A 250 8.56 19.72 16.03
C ALA A 250 9.50 20.83 15.53
N GLU A 251 10.61 21.02 16.23
CA GLU A 251 11.65 21.98 15.91
C GLU A 251 12.24 21.75 14.51
N MET A 252 12.33 20.49 14.07
CA MET A 252 12.83 20.20 12.72
C MET A 252 11.95 20.82 11.61
N LEU A 253 10.70 21.18 11.91
CA LEU A 253 9.73 21.84 11.02
C LEU A 253 9.72 23.37 11.15
N GLN A 254 10.50 23.94 12.08
CA GLN A 254 10.56 25.38 12.31
C GLN A 254 11.47 26.08 11.29
N ASP A 255 11.16 27.35 11.03
CA ASP A 255 11.85 28.17 10.02
C ASP A 255 13.36 28.32 10.29
N GLN A 256 13.75 28.29 11.57
CA GLN A 256 15.15 28.30 12.01
C GLN A 256 15.94 27.14 11.42
N TRP A 257 15.35 25.95 11.36
CA TRP A 257 16.03 24.73 10.94
C TRP A 257 15.94 24.45 9.45
N PHE A 258 15.18 25.26 8.71
CA PHE A 258 15.09 25.14 7.26
C PHE A 258 16.27 25.80 6.55
N ASP A 259 16.79 26.90 7.10
CA ASP A 259 17.93 27.64 6.55
C ASP A 259 19.21 27.47 7.39
N ALA A 260 19.19 26.55 8.36
CA ALA A 260 20.32 26.35 9.26
C ALA A 260 21.53 25.78 8.52
N GLU A 261 22.71 26.23 8.93
CA GLU A 261 23.97 25.56 8.62
C GLU A 261 24.43 24.81 9.88
N VAL A 262 24.60 23.51 9.76
CA VAL A 262 25.08 22.65 10.84
C VAL A 262 26.52 22.24 10.61
N LYS A 263 27.23 21.99 11.71
CA LYS A 263 28.62 21.53 11.72
C LYS A 263 28.69 20.17 12.43
N PRO A 264 28.81 19.07 11.67
CA PRO A 264 28.89 17.75 12.26
C PRO A 264 30.05 17.60 13.24
N SER A 265 29.83 16.90 14.34
CA SER A 265 30.89 16.46 15.26
C SER A 265 32.12 15.87 14.55
N SER A 266 31.91 15.09 13.48
CA SER A 266 32.94 14.40 12.70
C SER A 266 33.67 15.27 11.67
N SER A 267 33.17 16.48 11.36
CA SER A 267 33.74 17.34 10.32
C SER A 267 33.77 18.80 10.73
N ASN A 268 34.81 19.53 10.34
CA ASN A 268 34.87 20.97 10.58
C ASN A 268 34.14 21.82 9.54
N LYS A 269 33.52 21.20 8.52
CA LYS A 269 32.81 21.89 7.45
C LYS A 269 31.35 22.15 7.82
N LYS A 270 30.87 23.36 7.54
CA LYS A 270 29.45 23.70 7.62
C LYS A 270 28.69 23.12 6.43
N VAL A 271 27.50 22.59 6.68
CA VAL A 271 26.62 21.99 5.67
C VAL A 271 25.21 22.50 5.91
N SER A 272 24.53 22.94 4.85
CA SER A 272 23.13 23.34 4.93
C SER A 272 22.22 22.13 5.22
N THR A 273 21.20 22.34 6.04
CA THR A 273 20.24 21.30 6.42
C THR A 273 19.31 20.92 5.29
N TYR A 274 18.93 19.64 5.24
CA TYR A 274 17.92 19.10 4.30
C TYR A 274 16.49 19.13 4.87
N ASN A 275 16.28 19.77 6.02
CA ASN A 275 15.03 19.76 6.79
C ASN A 275 13.80 20.20 5.98
N ARG A 276 13.91 21.27 5.19
CA ARG A 276 12.76 21.79 4.43
C ARG A 276 12.27 20.81 3.37
N GLU A 277 13.18 20.25 2.58
CA GLU A 277 12.84 19.28 1.53
C GLU A 277 12.35 17.95 2.12
N PHE A 278 12.93 17.50 3.23
CA PHE A 278 12.41 16.36 3.97
C PHE A 278 11.02 16.62 4.55
N ALA A 279 10.76 17.79 5.13
CA ALA A 279 9.44 18.18 5.64
C ALA A 279 8.38 18.24 4.53
N LYS A 280 8.73 18.72 3.32
CA LYS A 280 7.85 18.68 2.14
C LYS A 280 7.51 17.25 1.74
N LYS A 281 8.50 16.37 1.64
CA LYS A 281 8.29 14.95 1.29
C LYS A 281 7.50 14.21 2.37
N LEU A 282 7.77 14.48 3.64
CA LEU A 282 7.09 13.87 4.78
C LEU A 282 5.63 14.29 4.87
N SER A 283 5.35 15.60 4.77
CA SER A 283 3.98 16.11 4.72
C SER A 283 3.25 15.65 3.46
N GLY A 284 3.91 15.65 2.29
CA GLY A 284 3.32 15.13 1.06
C GLY A 284 3.05 13.63 1.10
N TRP A 285 3.88 12.83 1.77
CA TRP A 285 3.52 11.44 2.04
C TRP A 285 2.33 11.38 3.00
N THR A 286 2.37 12.09 4.13
CA THR A 286 1.28 12.03 5.14
C THR A 286 -0.06 12.43 4.53
N PHE A 287 -0.10 13.47 3.70
CA PHE A 287 -1.32 13.99 3.10
C PHE A 287 -1.63 13.39 1.72
N GLN A 288 -1.13 12.19 1.42
CA GLN A 288 -1.46 11.45 0.20
C GLN A 288 -1.21 12.22 -1.11
N GLU A 289 -0.07 12.93 -1.17
CA GLU A 289 0.51 13.51 -2.39
C GLU A 289 1.55 12.55 -3.01
N TYR A 290 2.36 11.86 -2.18
CA TYR A 290 3.39 10.91 -2.64
C TYR A 290 3.00 9.45 -2.42
N GLY A 291 3.43 8.54 -3.30
CA GLY A 291 3.26 7.09 -3.09
C GLY A 291 1.80 6.64 -3.09
N VAL A 292 0.92 7.35 -3.78
CA VAL A 292 -0.50 6.99 -3.91
C VAL A 292 -0.68 6.17 -5.17
N LEU A 293 -1.15 4.94 -5.01
CA LEU A 293 -1.44 4.02 -6.10
C LEU A 293 -2.94 3.85 -6.25
N ARG A 294 -3.40 3.66 -7.49
CA ARG A 294 -4.78 3.26 -7.79
C ARG A 294 -4.79 2.09 -8.78
N VAL A 295 -5.79 1.23 -8.63
CA VAL A 295 -6.17 0.23 -9.64
C VAL A 295 -7.20 0.87 -10.56
N ASN A 296 -6.88 0.98 -11.85
CA ASN A 296 -7.80 1.57 -12.83
C ASN A 296 -8.80 0.53 -13.34
N SER A 297 -8.29 -0.66 -13.66
CA SER A 297 -9.08 -1.76 -14.21
C SER A 297 -8.37 -3.08 -14.01
N VAL A 298 -9.17 -4.15 -13.98
CA VAL A 298 -8.72 -5.53 -14.02
C VAL A 298 -9.45 -6.25 -15.14
N GLU A 299 -8.68 -7.00 -15.92
CA GLU A 299 -9.18 -7.78 -17.05
C GLU A 299 -8.52 -9.16 -17.06
N HIS A 300 -9.33 -10.21 -17.17
CA HIS A 300 -8.89 -11.57 -17.39
C HIS A 300 -9.75 -12.24 -18.45
N HIS A 301 -9.13 -13.03 -19.34
CA HIS A 301 -9.83 -13.68 -20.45
C HIS A 301 -9.16 -15.00 -20.85
N LEU A 302 -9.85 -15.80 -21.66
CA LEU A 302 -9.28 -17.00 -22.27
C LEU A 302 -8.22 -16.60 -23.31
N ASN A 303 -7.12 -17.35 -23.35
CA ASN A 303 -6.02 -17.20 -24.31
C ASN A 303 -5.85 -18.49 -25.12
N GLU A 304 -6.92 -18.91 -25.79
CA GLU A 304 -6.96 -20.12 -26.62
C GLU A 304 -7.37 -19.78 -28.05
N ALA A 305 -6.79 -20.46 -29.04
CA ALA A 305 -7.10 -20.23 -30.44
C ALA A 305 -8.58 -20.56 -30.74
N GLY A 306 -9.31 -19.59 -31.29
CA GLY A 306 -10.73 -19.76 -31.65
C GLY A 306 -11.72 -19.57 -30.48
N ALA A 307 -11.24 -19.28 -29.27
CA ALA A 307 -12.12 -18.90 -28.16
C ALA A 307 -12.64 -17.46 -28.35
N SER A 308 -13.87 -17.21 -27.91
CA SER A 308 -14.40 -15.85 -27.80
C SER A 308 -13.62 -15.09 -26.70
N ASN A 309 -12.99 -13.99 -27.06
CA ASN A 309 -12.28 -13.08 -26.13
C ASN A 309 -13.28 -12.28 -25.26
N VAL A 310 -14.10 -12.99 -24.48
CA VAL A 310 -14.99 -12.39 -23.50
C VAL A 310 -14.15 -11.91 -22.34
N SER A 311 -14.25 -10.62 -22.03
CA SER A 311 -13.58 -10.01 -20.89
C SER A 311 -14.27 -10.42 -19.59
N ASN A 312 -13.48 -10.81 -18.59
CA ASN A 312 -13.91 -11.20 -17.24
C ASN A 312 -15.03 -12.27 -17.20
N PRO A 313 -14.85 -13.45 -17.83
CA PRO A 313 -15.84 -14.51 -17.78
C PRO A 313 -15.93 -15.09 -16.35
N ALA A 314 -17.15 -15.40 -15.91
CA ALA A 314 -17.40 -15.95 -14.58
C ALA A 314 -16.96 -17.41 -14.43
N ILE A 315 -16.85 -18.15 -15.54
CA ILE A 315 -16.58 -19.58 -15.57
C ILE A 315 -15.43 -19.88 -16.54
N TYR A 316 -14.44 -20.60 -16.03
CA TYR A 316 -13.35 -21.23 -16.76
C TYR A 316 -13.41 -22.74 -16.60
N ARG A 317 -12.60 -23.46 -17.37
CA ARG A 317 -12.39 -24.90 -17.26
C ARG A 317 -10.99 -25.19 -16.74
N VAL A 318 -10.83 -26.34 -16.09
CA VAL A 318 -9.50 -26.88 -15.76
C VAL A 318 -8.59 -26.87 -17.00
N LYS A 319 -7.32 -26.53 -16.79
CA LYS A 319 -6.30 -26.46 -17.84
C LYS A 319 -6.60 -25.47 -18.97
N ASN A 320 -7.50 -24.51 -18.79
CA ASN A 320 -7.58 -23.41 -19.75
C ASN A 320 -6.33 -22.54 -19.68
N ASP A 321 -5.88 -22.07 -20.84
CA ASP A 321 -4.90 -21.00 -20.91
C ASP A 321 -5.61 -19.66 -20.73
N VAL A 322 -5.16 -18.87 -19.76
CA VAL A 322 -5.76 -17.59 -19.39
C VAL A 322 -4.72 -16.49 -19.36
N THR A 323 -5.16 -15.27 -19.67
CA THR A 323 -4.36 -14.05 -19.50
C THR A 323 -5.04 -13.17 -18.46
N TYR A 324 -4.28 -12.70 -17.47
CA TYR A 324 -4.72 -11.74 -16.47
C TYR A 324 -3.94 -10.45 -16.65
N THR A 325 -4.63 -9.31 -16.56
CA THR A 325 -4.08 -7.97 -16.72
C THR A 325 -4.67 -7.03 -15.67
N ILE A 326 -3.81 -6.23 -15.02
CA ILE A 326 -4.20 -5.17 -14.09
C ILE A 326 -3.56 -3.85 -14.53
N SER A 327 -4.36 -2.77 -14.56
CA SER A 327 -3.90 -1.42 -14.87
C SER A 327 -3.67 -0.63 -13.58
N LEU A 328 -2.46 -0.09 -13.41
CA LEU A 328 -2.05 0.67 -12.24
C LEU A 328 -1.58 2.08 -12.63
N SER A 329 -1.97 3.06 -11.83
CA SER A 329 -1.46 4.43 -11.91
C SER A 329 -0.93 4.89 -10.55
N GLU A 330 0.01 5.83 -10.59
CA GLU A 330 0.53 6.54 -9.44
C GLU A 330 0.21 8.03 -9.55
N TYR A 331 -0.22 8.65 -8.44
CA TYR A 331 -0.42 10.09 -8.40
C TYR A 331 0.93 10.82 -8.39
N LYS A 332 1.10 11.79 -9.29
CA LYS A 332 2.30 12.61 -9.41
C LYS A 332 1.98 14.03 -8.90
N PRO A 333 2.54 14.45 -7.76
CA PRO A 333 2.22 15.76 -7.19
C PRO A 333 2.79 16.91 -8.02
N GLU A 334 3.87 16.69 -8.79
CA GLU A 334 4.49 17.72 -9.62
C GLU A 334 3.58 18.18 -10.76
N THR A 335 2.77 17.26 -11.31
CA THR A 335 1.83 17.53 -12.40
C THR A 335 0.38 17.54 -11.94
N GLN A 336 0.13 17.27 -10.65
CA GLN A 336 -1.21 17.10 -10.06
C GLN A 336 -2.09 16.14 -10.88
N SER A 337 -1.47 15.08 -11.41
CA SER A 337 -2.13 14.16 -12.34
C SER A 337 -1.71 12.73 -12.07
N TRP A 338 -2.52 11.80 -12.57
CA TRP A 338 -2.18 10.38 -12.55
C TRP A 338 -1.21 10.08 -13.67
N GLY A 339 -0.17 9.32 -13.35
CA GLY A 339 0.83 8.85 -14.29
C GLY A 339 1.07 7.34 -14.17
N PRO A 340 1.86 6.77 -15.08
CA PRO A 340 2.18 5.34 -15.07
C PRO A 340 2.94 4.99 -13.80
N PHE A 341 2.57 3.87 -13.18
CA PHE A 341 3.32 3.28 -12.08
C PHE A 341 4.37 2.32 -12.64
N THR A 342 5.62 2.47 -12.17
CA THR A 342 6.72 1.54 -12.47
C THR A 342 7.18 0.92 -11.16
N VAL A 343 7.16 -0.41 -11.12
CA VAL A 343 7.66 -1.19 -9.98
C VAL A 343 9.16 -0.93 -9.79
N PRO A 344 9.63 -0.67 -8.56
CA PRO A 344 11.06 -0.49 -8.27
C PRO A 344 11.90 -1.70 -8.68
N ASP A 345 13.18 -1.46 -8.99
CA ASP A 345 14.12 -2.52 -9.32
C ASP A 345 14.30 -3.49 -8.12
N GLY A 346 14.15 -4.79 -8.37
CA GLY A 346 14.20 -5.83 -7.33
C GLY A 346 12.87 -6.11 -6.63
N ASP A 347 11.80 -5.39 -6.98
CA ASP A 347 10.43 -5.69 -6.54
C ASP A 347 9.60 -6.28 -7.69
N GLU A 348 8.51 -6.98 -7.35
CA GLU A 348 7.58 -7.53 -8.31
C GLU A 348 6.13 -7.49 -7.80
N ILE A 349 5.21 -7.20 -8.73
CA ILE A 349 3.78 -7.38 -8.48
C ILE A 349 3.45 -8.84 -8.84
N GLN A 350 2.81 -9.54 -7.92
CA GLN A 350 2.47 -10.94 -8.11
C GLN A 350 0.95 -11.13 -8.20
N LEU A 351 0.55 -12.00 -9.11
CA LEU A 351 -0.78 -12.59 -9.16
C LEU A 351 -0.78 -13.90 -8.37
N GLU A 352 -1.71 -14.02 -7.44
CA GLU A 352 -2.03 -15.27 -6.76
C GLU A 352 -3.32 -15.84 -7.35
N PHE A 353 -3.25 -17.03 -7.94
CA PHE A 353 -4.42 -17.80 -8.31
C PHE A 353 -4.71 -18.83 -7.21
N SER A 354 -5.77 -18.61 -6.44
CA SER A 354 -5.96 -19.26 -5.13
C SER A 354 -7.39 -19.66 -4.84
N MET A 355 -7.57 -20.73 -4.06
CA MET A 355 -8.85 -21.10 -3.44
C MET A 355 -8.77 -20.80 -1.93
N LEU A 356 -8.30 -21.76 -1.14
CA LEU A 356 -7.92 -21.59 0.27
C LEU A 356 -6.43 -21.22 0.40
N SER A 357 -5.60 -21.84 -0.43
CA SER A 357 -4.17 -21.59 -0.58
C SER A 357 -3.84 -21.21 -2.03
N PRO A 358 -2.72 -20.50 -2.26
CA PRO A 358 -2.28 -20.17 -3.62
C PRO A 358 -1.81 -21.44 -4.34
N PHE A 359 -2.42 -21.72 -5.49
CA PHE A 359 -1.99 -22.78 -6.41
C PHE A 359 -0.88 -22.26 -7.33
N HIS A 360 -1.04 -21.02 -7.80
CA HIS A 360 -0.01 -20.31 -8.56
C HIS A 360 0.28 -18.96 -7.91
N ARG A 361 1.56 -18.59 -7.92
CA ARG A 361 2.05 -17.25 -7.62
C ARG A 361 2.98 -16.85 -8.77
N LEU A 362 2.57 -15.85 -9.53
CA LEU A 362 3.22 -15.49 -10.79
C LEU A 362 3.53 -13.99 -10.81
N GLY A 363 4.76 -13.64 -11.15
CA GLY A 363 5.15 -12.24 -11.36
C GLY A 363 4.47 -11.66 -12.61
N LEU A 364 3.86 -10.48 -12.48
CA LEU A 364 3.26 -9.75 -13.58
C LEU A 364 4.32 -8.92 -14.29
N LYS A 365 4.29 -8.90 -15.63
CA LYS A 365 5.22 -8.13 -16.44
C LYS A 365 4.54 -6.90 -17.05
N PRO A 366 5.23 -5.76 -17.16
CA PRO A 366 4.68 -4.60 -17.84
C PRO A 366 4.43 -4.95 -19.31
N THR A 367 3.25 -4.62 -19.80
CA THR A 367 2.88 -4.69 -21.21
C THR A 367 3.10 -3.32 -21.85
N THR A 368 3.44 -3.26 -23.14
CA THR A 368 3.50 -1.99 -23.88
C THR A 368 2.15 -1.28 -23.81
N SER A 369 2.00 -0.32 -22.89
CA SER A 369 0.79 0.49 -22.77
C SER A 369 0.82 1.62 -23.79
N THR A 370 -0.33 1.85 -24.44
CA THR A 370 -0.60 3.04 -25.26
C THR A 370 -1.17 4.19 -24.42
N GLU A 371 -1.52 3.90 -23.17
CA GLU A 371 -2.09 4.85 -22.20
C GLU A 371 -0.96 5.64 -21.52
N SER A 372 -1.02 6.97 -21.62
CA SER A 372 0.00 7.86 -21.03
C SER A 372 -0.10 7.98 -19.51
N ASP A 373 -1.22 7.58 -18.92
CA ASP A 373 -1.57 7.76 -17.51
C ASP A 373 -1.50 6.46 -16.68
N ALA A 374 -1.24 5.31 -17.30
CA ALA A 374 -1.26 4.01 -16.63
C ALA A 374 -0.28 2.98 -17.23
N THR A 375 0.15 2.04 -16.38
CA THR A 375 0.93 0.87 -16.79
C THR A 375 0.08 -0.39 -16.61
N LYS A 376 -0.03 -1.19 -17.68
CA LYS A 376 -0.70 -2.50 -17.63
C LYS A 376 0.31 -3.59 -17.29
N TYR A 377 0.00 -4.38 -16.28
CA TYR A 377 0.79 -5.53 -15.83
C TYR A 377 0.03 -6.80 -16.16
N SER A 378 0.65 -7.71 -16.90
CA SER A 378 -0.01 -8.91 -17.42
C SER A 378 0.80 -10.19 -17.21
N VAL A 379 0.11 -11.31 -17.11
CA VAL A 379 0.68 -12.66 -17.14
C VAL A 379 -0.28 -13.62 -17.83
N SER A 380 0.26 -14.58 -18.58
CA SER A 380 -0.50 -15.69 -19.15
C SER A 380 -0.05 -17.00 -18.53
N PHE A 381 -0.99 -17.84 -18.16
CA PHE A 381 -0.73 -19.13 -17.52
C PHE A 381 -1.88 -20.12 -17.72
N THR A 382 -1.59 -21.40 -17.51
CA THR A 382 -2.58 -22.48 -17.57
C THR A 382 -3.20 -22.70 -16.19
N LEU A 383 -4.52 -22.79 -16.11
CA LEU A 383 -5.25 -23.06 -14.87
C LEU A 383 -4.93 -24.46 -14.32
N PRO A 384 -4.97 -24.65 -12.98
CA PRO A 384 -4.66 -25.93 -12.37
C PRO A 384 -5.68 -27.03 -12.73
N ASP A 385 -5.27 -28.29 -12.58
CA ASP A 385 -6.12 -29.47 -12.75
C ASP A 385 -7.00 -29.74 -11.51
N GLN A 386 -7.56 -28.68 -10.95
CA GLN A 386 -8.44 -28.72 -9.79
C GLN A 386 -9.61 -27.78 -10.08
N HIS A 387 -10.83 -28.30 -9.96
CA HIS A 387 -12.05 -27.51 -10.11
C HIS A 387 -12.50 -26.94 -8.76
N GLY A 388 -13.23 -25.84 -8.79
CA GLY A 388 -13.69 -25.14 -7.61
C GLY A 388 -13.83 -23.64 -7.85
N ILE A 389 -13.97 -22.89 -6.76
CA ILE A 389 -14.06 -21.42 -6.82
C ILE A 389 -12.67 -20.87 -6.52
N PHE A 390 -12.08 -20.22 -7.51
CA PHE A 390 -10.77 -19.60 -7.41
C PHE A 390 -10.89 -18.08 -7.36
N ASN A 391 -9.81 -17.43 -6.95
CA ASN A 391 -9.67 -15.99 -6.98
C ASN A 391 -8.39 -15.63 -7.72
N PHE A 392 -8.48 -14.71 -8.66
CA PHE A 392 -7.34 -13.90 -9.08
C PHE A 392 -7.15 -12.83 -8.01
N ARG A 393 -6.01 -12.86 -7.30
CA ARG A 393 -5.72 -11.89 -6.25
C ARG A 393 -4.38 -11.21 -6.49
N VAL A 394 -4.38 -9.88 -6.47
CA VAL A 394 -3.17 -9.07 -6.45
C VAL A 394 -3.11 -8.34 -5.11
N ASN A 395 -2.15 -8.73 -4.27
CA ASN A 395 -1.95 -8.17 -2.94
C ASN A 395 -0.58 -7.49 -2.87
N TYR A 396 -0.53 -6.22 -3.28
CA TYR A 396 0.70 -5.42 -3.31
C TYR A 396 0.71 -4.43 -2.15
N LYS A 397 1.46 -4.78 -1.10
CA LYS A 397 1.62 -3.99 0.12
C LYS A 397 3.11 -3.72 0.32
N ARG A 398 3.51 -2.47 0.13
CA ARG A 398 4.88 -2.00 0.36
C ARG A 398 4.84 -0.79 1.29
N PRO A 399 5.84 -0.64 2.19
CA PRO A 399 6.04 0.57 2.96
C PRO A 399 5.92 1.81 2.10
N PHE A 400 5.21 2.80 2.61
CA PHE A 400 5.02 4.13 2.02
C PHE A 400 4.26 4.18 0.68
N LEU A 401 3.77 3.04 0.16
CA LEU A 401 2.86 2.99 -0.97
C LEU A 401 1.44 2.61 -0.52
N THR A 402 0.42 3.15 -1.19
CA THR A 402 -0.97 2.72 -0.97
C THR A 402 -1.09 1.21 -1.15
N TYR A 403 -1.84 0.57 -0.25
CA TYR A 403 -2.04 -0.87 -0.28
C TYR A 403 -3.05 -1.24 -1.37
N ILE A 404 -2.64 -2.16 -2.24
CA ILE A 404 -3.50 -2.73 -3.28
C ILE A 404 -3.88 -4.14 -2.84
N ASP A 405 -5.18 -4.42 -2.75
CA ASP A 405 -5.74 -5.76 -2.55
C ASP A 405 -6.92 -5.93 -3.51
N SER A 406 -6.63 -6.35 -4.74
CA SER A 406 -7.65 -6.65 -5.76
C SER A 406 -7.95 -8.14 -5.74
N LYS A 407 -9.24 -8.50 -5.75
CA LYS A 407 -9.68 -9.90 -5.71
C LYS A 407 -10.88 -10.11 -6.61
N ASP A 408 -10.69 -10.92 -7.64
CA ASP A 408 -11.73 -11.29 -8.60
C ASP A 408 -12.01 -12.79 -8.50
N GLN A 409 -13.25 -13.13 -8.17
CA GLN A 409 -13.66 -14.51 -7.96
C GLN A 409 -14.17 -15.13 -9.26
N VAL A 410 -13.71 -16.34 -9.56
CA VAL A 410 -14.08 -17.08 -10.77
C VAL A 410 -14.33 -18.56 -10.45
N SER A 411 -15.20 -19.19 -11.22
CA SER A 411 -15.46 -20.63 -11.09
C SER A 411 -14.64 -21.40 -12.12
N VAL A 412 -13.86 -22.39 -11.68
CA VAL A 412 -13.16 -23.33 -12.55
C VAL A 412 -13.92 -24.65 -12.53
N ARG A 413 -14.58 -25.01 -13.63
CA ARG A 413 -15.31 -26.27 -13.78
C ARG A 413 -14.43 -27.39 -14.33
N HIS A 414 -14.85 -28.63 -14.11
CA HIS A 414 -14.28 -29.79 -14.76
C HIS A 414 -14.60 -29.80 -16.28
N MET A 415 -13.92 -30.68 -17.01
CA MET A 415 -14.23 -31.00 -18.41
C MET A 415 -15.68 -31.49 -18.52
N ALA A 416 -16.41 -30.97 -19.49
CA ALA A 416 -17.73 -31.47 -19.87
C ALA A 416 -17.58 -32.76 -20.69
N HIS A 417 -18.66 -33.55 -20.75
CA HIS A 417 -18.66 -34.87 -21.39
C HIS A 417 -18.35 -34.83 -22.90
N ASP A 418 -18.55 -33.69 -23.54
CA ASP A 418 -18.34 -33.44 -24.96
C ASP A 418 -16.97 -32.81 -25.28
N GLU A 419 -16.22 -32.40 -24.26
CA GLU A 419 -14.90 -31.76 -24.41
C GLU A 419 -13.74 -32.77 -24.41
N TRP A 420 -13.99 -34.02 -24.07
CA TRP A 420 -12.97 -35.06 -24.10
C TRP A 420 -12.60 -35.46 -25.54
N PRO A 421 -11.30 -35.72 -25.83
CA PRO A 421 -10.89 -36.30 -27.09
C PRO A 421 -11.72 -37.55 -27.41
N ARG A 422 -12.37 -37.54 -28.57
CA ARG A 422 -13.22 -38.65 -28.99
C ARG A 422 -12.36 -39.86 -29.38
N SER A 423 -12.97 -41.04 -29.33
CA SER A 423 -12.30 -42.34 -29.56
C SER A 423 -11.52 -42.41 -30.87
N PHE A 424 -11.97 -41.75 -31.93
CA PHE A 424 -11.26 -41.76 -33.23
C PHE A 424 -9.91 -41.01 -33.21
N VAL A 425 -9.71 -40.05 -32.30
CA VAL A 425 -8.43 -39.34 -32.12
C VAL A 425 -7.45 -40.17 -31.27
N ILE A 426 -7.97 -41.05 -30.42
CA ILE A 426 -7.16 -41.86 -29.50
C ILE A 426 -6.69 -43.12 -30.24
N SER A 427 -5.41 -43.16 -30.61
CA SER A 427 -4.82 -44.31 -31.35
C SER A 427 -5.01 -45.64 -30.62
N GLY A 428 -4.95 -45.65 -29.29
CA GLY A 428 -5.23 -46.84 -28.47
C GLY A 428 -6.67 -47.36 -28.57
N ALA A 429 -7.63 -46.55 -29.03
CA ALA A 429 -9.02 -46.96 -29.22
C ALA A 429 -9.28 -47.60 -30.60
N TRP A 430 -8.34 -47.49 -31.54
CA TRP A 430 -8.52 -47.98 -32.91
C TRP A 430 -8.79 -49.49 -33.01
N PRO A 431 -8.15 -50.39 -32.24
CA PRO A 431 -8.49 -51.82 -32.29
C PRO A 431 -9.96 -52.10 -31.97
N TRP A 432 -10.54 -51.36 -31.02
CA TRP A 432 -11.95 -51.50 -30.63
C TRP A 432 -12.90 -50.98 -31.71
N ILE A 433 -12.59 -49.83 -32.31
CA ILE A 433 -13.36 -49.25 -33.42
C ILE A 433 -13.34 -50.21 -34.63
N THR A 434 -12.15 -50.73 -34.98
CA THR A 434 -12.01 -51.71 -36.06
C THR A 434 -12.73 -53.01 -35.74
N GLY A 435 -12.71 -53.47 -34.48
CA GLY A 435 -13.46 -54.64 -34.02
C GLY A 435 -14.97 -54.47 -34.23
N ILE A 436 -15.54 -53.33 -33.86
CA ILE A 436 -16.95 -53.00 -34.12
C ILE A 436 -17.24 -53.04 -35.64
N GLY A 437 -16.38 -52.41 -36.45
CA GLY A 437 -16.50 -52.43 -37.91
C GLY A 437 -16.45 -53.86 -38.48
N ALA A 438 -15.57 -54.71 -37.96
CA ALA A 438 -15.44 -56.10 -38.35
C ALA A 438 -16.69 -56.91 -37.96
N THR A 439 -17.25 -56.71 -36.76
CA THR A 439 -18.49 -57.37 -36.34
C THR A 439 -19.68 -56.97 -37.20
N ILE A 440 -19.85 -55.66 -37.50
CA ILE A 440 -20.93 -55.17 -38.36
C ILE A 440 -20.79 -55.76 -39.77
N THR A 441 -19.59 -55.69 -40.35
CA THR A 441 -19.33 -56.22 -41.69
C THR A 441 -19.51 -57.73 -41.75
N GLY A 442 -19.02 -58.46 -40.75
CA GLY A 442 -19.18 -59.90 -40.63
C GLY A 442 -20.64 -60.33 -40.46
N PHE A 443 -21.42 -59.60 -39.66
CA PHE A 443 -22.86 -59.86 -39.50
C PHE A 443 -23.63 -59.61 -40.79
N LEU A 444 -23.36 -58.51 -41.50
CA LEU A 444 -23.98 -58.24 -42.80
C LEU A 444 -23.62 -59.31 -43.83
N ALA A 445 -22.35 -59.72 -43.89
CA ALA A 445 -21.90 -60.81 -44.75
C ALA A 445 -22.60 -62.14 -44.39
N PHE A 446 -22.73 -62.45 -43.10
CA PHE A 446 -23.48 -63.61 -42.62
C PHE A 446 -24.94 -63.55 -43.07
N CYS A 447 -25.65 -62.43 -42.87
CA CYS A 447 -27.03 -62.28 -43.31
C CYS A 447 -27.19 -62.49 -44.82
N LEU A 448 -26.28 -61.94 -45.63
CA LEU A 448 -26.27 -62.14 -47.08
C LEU A 448 -26.08 -63.62 -47.45
N VAL A 449 -25.04 -64.27 -46.90
CA VAL A 449 -24.78 -65.69 -47.17
C VAL A 449 -25.95 -66.56 -46.69
N PHE A 450 -26.46 -66.30 -45.50
CA PHE A 450 -27.56 -67.05 -44.90
C PHE A 450 -28.84 -66.97 -45.74
N MET A 451 -29.22 -65.78 -46.22
CA MET A 451 -30.43 -65.62 -47.04
C MET A 451 -30.29 -66.23 -48.45
N PHE A 452 -29.11 -66.16 -49.06
CA PHE A 452 -28.91 -66.59 -50.46
C PHE A 452 -28.25 -67.98 -50.59
N SER A 453 -27.92 -68.65 -49.49
CA SER A 453 -27.45 -70.04 -49.52
C SER A 453 -28.61 -71.01 -49.75
N ALA A 454 -28.49 -71.86 -50.76
CA ALA A 454 -29.47 -72.92 -51.00
C ALA A 454 -29.30 -74.04 -49.95
N PRO A 455 -30.37 -74.52 -49.28
CA PRO A 455 -30.26 -75.63 -48.35
C PRO A 455 -29.82 -76.89 -49.08
N THR A 456 -28.81 -77.59 -48.55
CA THR A 456 -28.43 -78.90 -49.08
C THR A 456 -29.57 -79.89 -48.81
N GLY A 457 -29.97 -80.61 -49.85
CA GLY A 457 -31.16 -81.47 -49.83
C GLY A 457 -31.15 -82.47 -48.66
N LYS A 458 -32.32 -82.66 -48.03
CA LYS A 458 -32.52 -83.65 -46.95
C LYS A 458 -31.99 -85.02 -47.40
N ALA A 459 -31.06 -85.60 -46.64
CA ALA A 459 -30.61 -86.96 -46.86
C ALA A 459 -31.82 -87.91 -46.87
N THR A 460 -31.96 -88.67 -47.96
CA THR A 460 -33.03 -89.64 -48.17
C THR A 460 -32.95 -90.72 -47.08
N VAL A 461 -33.88 -90.71 -46.13
CA VAL A 461 -34.03 -91.81 -45.17
C VAL A 461 -34.63 -92.99 -45.93
N THR A 462 -33.79 -93.96 -46.30
CA THR A 462 -34.24 -95.21 -46.91
C THR A 462 -34.97 -96.04 -45.85
N LYS A 463 -36.31 -96.10 -45.94
CA LYS A 463 -37.12 -97.08 -45.20
C LYS A 463 -36.70 -98.48 -45.66
N LYS A 464 -36.03 -99.25 -44.81
CA LYS A 464 -36.03 -100.71 -44.93
C LYS A 464 -37.37 -101.21 -44.39
N THR A 465 -38.19 -101.75 -45.28
CA THR A 465 -39.41 -102.47 -44.92
C THR A 465 -39.10 -103.96 -44.95
N GLN A 466 -39.48 -104.62 -43.84
CA GLN A 466 -39.44 -106.05 -43.49
C GLN A 466 -38.59 -107.02 -44.32
#